data_AF-A0A915LCB3-F1
#
_entry.id   AF-A0A915LCB3-F1
#
_cell.length_a   1.000
_cell.length_b   1.000
_cell.length_c   1.000
_cell.angle_alpha   90.00
_cell.angle_beta   90.00
_cell.angle_gamma   90.00
#
_symmetry.space_group_name_H-M   'P 1'
#
loop_
_entity.id
_entity.type
_entity.pdbx_description
1 polymer ?
#
loop_
_entity_poly.entity_id
_entity_poly.type
_entity_poly.pdbx_seq_one_letter_code
_entity_poly.pdbx_strand_id
1 'polypeptide(L)'
;MLYAFKCKKMPNYGDDPDIDTFMPLYKNYDSSQLTALSALLNKNRPIVAVHGAAGTGKTLLLAQYLDILSKSDESKDMPIAVISPSVSSLYRLIYLYCSIACKEILKEIPFICLREFDMASSYFSIKNQNVLQLVRMASFHKFQRIYDESTLKILEELKVLSNQSRNHKNSSLIQQMHGLIDEEINKFIKKRRFVFLTFSFSRLQLLERIGVKFSGVIVDNAERLNEQENWHVILKTVCFEFIKSPFVRLFGDYCQYSKKESNEQSKLDYNKSLLQRLDEDFGVDSNVNFYLNRQYTANPAIRAWGDSVFYKERKSIPANKSVEKMNLNEILKPNIKKNNTLKLVTEPLVLVDISKLEGEWKEFMFEPEKVASTNVQYNYEGYRNWGMALITAQHINLLIQNGIDPEEIACPLSMDIHEE
;
A
#
# COMPACT_ATOMS: atom_id res chain seq x y z
N MET A 1 0.18 10.99 -22.48
CA MET A 1 -1.11 10.62 -21.87
C MET A 1 -1.52 11.57 -20.75
N LEU A 2 -0.68 11.83 -19.74
CA LEU A 2 -0.93 12.81 -18.65
C LEU A 2 -1.44 14.17 -19.17
N TYR A 3 -0.91 14.65 -20.29
CA TYR A 3 -1.35 15.85 -21.02
C TYR A 3 -2.87 15.92 -21.31
N ALA A 4 -3.55 14.79 -21.53
CA ALA A 4 -5.00 14.77 -21.75
C ALA A 4 -5.80 15.16 -20.49
N PHE A 5 -5.25 14.89 -19.29
CA PHE A 5 -5.81 15.38 -18.03
C PHE A 5 -5.47 16.87 -17.83
N LYS A 6 -4.28 17.33 -18.22
CA LYS A 6 -3.93 18.77 -18.23
C LYS A 6 -4.90 19.60 -19.10
N CYS A 7 -5.39 19.04 -20.21
CA CYS A 7 -6.38 19.70 -21.08
C CYS A 7 -7.82 19.72 -20.53
N LYS A 8 -8.17 18.90 -19.52
CA LYS A 8 -9.52 18.91 -18.94
C LYS A 8 -9.57 19.92 -17.80
N LYS A 9 -10.32 21.01 -17.99
CA LYS A 9 -10.53 22.05 -16.97
C LYS A 9 -11.04 21.41 -15.67
N MET A 10 -10.25 21.53 -14.61
CA MET A 10 -10.63 21.05 -13.28
C MET A 10 -11.68 21.98 -12.66
N PRO A 11 -12.60 21.45 -11.82
CA PRO A 11 -13.41 22.28 -10.93
C PRO A 11 -12.49 23.04 -9.95
N ASN A 12 -12.90 24.23 -9.54
CA ASN A 12 -12.14 25.06 -8.59
C ASN A 12 -12.25 24.50 -7.16
N TYR A 13 -11.35 24.94 -6.30
CA TYR A 13 -11.43 24.68 -4.86
C TYR A 13 -12.70 25.32 -4.30
N GLY A 14 -13.63 24.50 -3.79
CA GLY A 14 -14.97 24.96 -3.35
C GLY A 14 -16.13 24.59 -4.27
N ASP A 15 -15.86 24.09 -5.48
CA ASP A 15 -16.84 23.38 -6.33
C ASP A 15 -17.00 21.89 -5.90
N ASP A 16 -16.56 21.55 -4.69
CA ASP A 16 -16.49 20.20 -4.14
C ASP A 16 -17.70 19.90 -3.23
N PRO A 17 -18.14 18.63 -3.12
CA PRO A 17 -19.34 18.30 -2.36
C PRO A 17 -19.18 18.57 -0.86
N ASP A 18 -20.22 19.15 -0.27
CA ASP A 18 -20.35 19.31 1.18
C ASP A 18 -20.30 17.94 1.87
N ILE A 19 -19.26 17.76 2.69
CA ILE A 19 -18.97 16.53 3.41
C ILE A 19 -20.05 16.23 4.45
N ASP A 20 -20.61 17.25 5.11
CA ASP A 20 -21.50 17.05 6.26
C ASP A 20 -22.75 16.25 5.88
N THR A 21 -23.17 16.32 4.60
CA THR A 21 -24.27 15.52 4.04
C THR A 21 -24.04 13.99 4.04
N PHE A 22 -22.79 13.52 4.28
CA PHE A 22 -22.42 12.11 4.24
C PHE A 22 -22.06 11.52 5.63
N MET A 23 -22.02 12.30 6.72
CA MET A 23 -20.96 12.11 7.74
C MET A 23 -21.34 12.05 9.24
N PRO A 24 -21.77 10.88 9.78
CA PRO A 24 -21.99 10.69 11.23
C PRO A 24 -20.71 10.49 12.08
N LEU A 25 -19.58 10.14 11.46
CA LEU A 25 -18.40 9.53 12.13
C LEU A 25 -17.16 10.45 12.29
N TYR A 26 -17.19 11.70 11.82
CA TYR A 26 -15.95 12.41 11.42
C TYR A 26 -15.32 13.35 12.45
N LYS A 27 -15.73 13.34 13.72
CA LYS A 27 -15.30 14.29 14.78
C LYS A 27 -13.78 14.38 15.06
N ASN A 28 -12.96 13.54 14.42
CA ASN A 28 -11.52 13.39 14.67
C ASN A 28 -10.63 13.73 13.45
N TYR A 29 -11.18 14.06 12.28
CA TYR A 29 -10.38 14.46 11.10
C TYR A 29 -9.97 15.94 11.17
N ASP A 30 -8.78 16.28 10.64
CA ASP A 30 -8.37 17.67 10.47
C ASP A 30 -8.81 18.26 9.12
N SER A 31 -8.69 19.59 9.00
CA SER A 31 -9.11 20.34 7.81
C SER A 31 -8.40 19.91 6.53
N SER A 32 -7.13 19.47 6.58
CA SER A 32 -6.42 19.01 5.37
C SER A 32 -6.93 17.65 4.89
N GLN A 33 -7.30 16.77 5.83
CA GLN A 33 -7.92 15.49 5.54
C GLN A 33 -9.35 15.65 5.01
N LEU A 34 -10.13 16.58 5.57
CA LEU A 34 -11.48 16.93 5.08
C LEU A 34 -11.41 17.56 3.68
N THR A 35 -10.56 18.56 3.46
CA THR A 35 -10.30 19.14 2.13
C THR A 35 -9.95 18.07 1.10
N ALA A 36 -9.03 17.16 1.42
CA ALA A 36 -8.68 16.05 0.54
C ALA A 36 -9.89 15.14 0.27
N LEU A 37 -10.70 14.82 1.28
CA LEU A 37 -11.90 13.99 1.11
C LEU A 37 -12.94 14.60 0.16
N SER A 38 -13.19 15.91 0.28
CA SER A 38 -14.15 16.62 -0.58
C SER A 38 -13.70 16.55 -2.04
N ALA A 39 -12.42 16.81 -2.31
CA ALA A 39 -11.82 16.66 -3.64
C ALA A 39 -11.83 15.21 -4.16
N LEU A 40 -11.53 14.21 -3.31
CA LEU A 40 -11.63 12.79 -3.67
C LEU A 40 -13.05 12.43 -4.15
N LEU A 41 -14.08 12.93 -3.45
CA LEU A 41 -15.50 12.71 -3.77
C LEU A 41 -16.00 13.52 -4.99
N ASN A 42 -15.27 14.56 -5.42
CA ASN A 42 -15.68 15.35 -6.58
C ASN A 42 -15.49 14.58 -7.89
N LYS A 43 -16.61 14.11 -8.44
CA LYS A 43 -16.71 13.34 -9.70
C LYS A 43 -16.25 14.14 -10.93
N ASN A 44 -16.20 15.47 -10.83
CA ASN A 44 -15.70 16.34 -11.90
C ASN A 44 -14.16 16.39 -11.93
N ARG A 45 -13.47 16.00 -10.84
CA ARG A 45 -12.00 15.81 -10.82
C ARG A 45 -11.65 14.42 -11.36
N PRO A 46 -11.15 14.27 -12.61
CA PRO A 46 -10.77 12.97 -13.18
C PRO A 46 -9.49 12.40 -12.54
N ILE A 47 -8.67 13.24 -11.89
CA ILE A 47 -7.46 12.87 -11.17
C ILE A 47 -7.38 13.67 -9.86
N VAL A 48 -6.98 12.99 -8.78
CA VAL A 48 -6.65 13.60 -7.47
C VAL A 48 -5.48 12.84 -6.88
N ALA A 49 -4.49 13.55 -6.37
CA ALA A 49 -3.32 13.02 -5.67
C ALA A 49 -3.31 13.51 -4.22
N VAL A 50 -3.34 12.58 -3.26
CA VAL A 50 -3.30 12.87 -1.82
C VAL A 50 -1.91 12.51 -1.29
N HIS A 51 -1.15 13.56 -1.01
CA HIS A 51 0.21 13.50 -0.49
C HIS A 51 0.20 13.73 1.03
N GLY A 52 1.22 13.25 1.73
CA GLY A 52 1.45 13.60 3.13
C GLY A 52 2.40 12.65 3.83
N ALA A 53 3.10 13.14 4.84
CA ALA A 53 4.16 12.41 5.52
C ALA A 53 3.72 11.09 6.18
N ALA A 54 4.67 10.34 6.74
CA ALA A 54 4.40 9.27 7.69
C ALA A 54 3.46 9.78 8.81
N GLY A 55 2.52 8.94 9.26
CA GLY A 55 1.60 9.27 10.35
C GLY A 55 0.51 10.32 10.05
N THR A 56 0.37 10.82 8.82
CA THR A 56 -0.65 11.84 8.47
C THR A 56 -2.07 11.28 8.21
N GLY A 57 -2.26 9.97 8.35
CA GLY A 57 -3.56 9.32 8.21
C GLY A 57 -3.95 8.89 6.79
N LYS A 58 -3.06 8.99 5.78
CA LYS A 58 -3.34 8.63 4.36
C LYS A 58 -4.20 7.36 4.16
N THR A 59 -3.77 6.22 4.71
CA THR A 59 -4.49 4.94 4.53
C THR A 59 -5.82 4.89 5.30
N LEU A 60 -5.98 5.67 6.38
CA LEU A 60 -7.25 5.81 7.10
C LEU A 60 -8.25 6.65 6.30
N LEU A 61 -7.78 7.76 5.70
CA LEU A 61 -8.56 8.60 4.79
C LEU A 61 -9.00 7.81 3.54
N LEU A 62 -8.09 7.01 2.95
CA LEU A 62 -8.41 6.12 1.85
C LEU A 62 -9.43 5.03 2.26
N ALA A 63 -9.25 4.36 3.40
CA ALA A 63 -10.21 3.37 3.89
C ALA A 63 -11.61 3.97 4.09
N GLN A 64 -11.70 5.22 4.56
CA GLN A 64 -12.95 5.94 4.73
C GLN A 64 -13.57 6.40 3.39
N TYR A 65 -12.76 6.80 2.41
CA TYR A 65 -13.21 7.08 1.04
C TYR A 65 -13.78 5.81 0.36
N LEU A 66 -13.16 4.65 0.56
CA LEU A 66 -13.68 3.36 0.11
C LEU A 66 -15.02 3.02 0.80
N ASP A 67 -15.19 3.28 2.09
CA ASP A 67 -16.48 3.07 2.78
C ASP A 67 -17.60 3.96 2.21
N ILE A 68 -17.34 5.24 1.90
CA ILE A 68 -18.32 6.12 1.22
C ILE A 68 -18.66 5.58 -0.17
N LEU A 69 -17.65 5.25 -0.99
CA LEU A 69 -17.87 4.64 -2.31
C LEU A 69 -18.67 3.34 -2.21
N SER A 70 -18.44 2.53 -1.17
CA SER A 70 -19.16 1.26 -0.93
C SER A 70 -20.65 1.45 -0.63
N LYS A 71 -21.03 2.62 -0.11
CA LYS A 71 -22.41 3.02 0.19
C LYS A 71 -23.08 3.72 -0.99
N SER A 72 -22.30 4.23 -1.94
CA SER A 72 -22.82 4.80 -3.18
C SER A 72 -23.44 3.74 -4.10
N ASP A 73 -24.44 4.16 -4.86
CA ASP A 73 -25.08 3.32 -5.88
C ASP A 73 -24.39 3.41 -7.25
N GLU A 74 -23.61 4.45 -7.49
CA GLU A 74 -23.01 4.77 -8.79
C GLU A 74 -21.91 3.79 -9.23
N SER A 75 -21.34 3.02 -8.30
CA SER A 75 -20.36 1.96 -8.59
C SER A 75 -20.92 0.54 -8.45
N LYS A 76 -22.26 0.36 -8.55
CA LYS A 76 -22.90 -0.96 -8.54
C LYS A 76 -22.60 -1.78 -9.80
N ASP A 77 -22.53 -1.14 -10.97
CA ASP A 77 -22.49 -1.83 -12.27
C ASP A 77 -21.07 -2.12 -12.80
N MET A 78 -20.03 -1.48 -12.23
CA MET A 78 -18.64 -1.75 -12.60
C MET A 78 -17.67 -1.52 -11.42
N PRO A 79 -16.79 -2.49 -11.10
CA PRO A 79 -15.86 -2.41 -9.97
C PRO A 79 -14.89 -1.24 -10.05
N ILE A 80 -14.37 -0.86 -8.89
CA ILE A 80 -13.23 0.06 -8.72
C ILE A 80 -11.98 -0.78 -8.41
N ALA A 81 -10.88 -0.53 -9.13
CA ALA A 81 -9.60 -1.17 -8.86
C ALA A 81 -8.90 -0.44 -7.70
N VAL A 82 -8.42 -1.18 -6.70
CA VAL A 82 -7.68 -0.65 -5.54
C VAL A 82 -6.31 -1.31 -5.49
N ILE A 83 -5.29 -0.59 -5.93
CA ILE A 83 -3.95 -1.06 -6.23
C ILE A 83 -2.99 -0.69 -5.08
N SER A 84 -2.08 -1.60 -4.73
CA SER A 84 -0.93 -1.33 -3.86
C SER A 84 0.34 -1.98 -4.42
N PRO A 85 1.49 -1.27 -4.48
CA PRO A 85 2.77 -1.85 -4.86
C PRO A 85 3.31 -2.95 -3.94
N SER A 86 2.70 -3.16 -2.76
CA SER A 86 3.08 -4.26 -1.86
C SER A 86 1.88 -4.98 -1.26
N VAL A 87 2.05 -6.28 -1.04
CA VAL A 87 1.07 -7.17 -0.41
C VAL A 87 0.79 -6.75 1.05
N SER A 88 1.82 -6.30 1.78
CA SER A 88 1.70 -5.84 3.17
C SER A 88 0.86 -4.55 3.30
N SER A 89 1.09 -3.55 2.45
CA SER A 89 0.27 -2.33 2.42
C SER A 89 -1.16 -2.63 1.98
N LEU A 90 -1.35 -3.53 1.01
CA LEU A 90 -2.68 -3.93 0.53
C LEU A 90 -3.54 -4.49 1.68
N TYR A 91 -2.97 -5.35 2.53
CA TYR A 91 -3.71 -5.84 3.70
C TYR A 91 -3.89 -4.79 4.79
N ARG A 92 -2.94 -3.86 5.00
CA ARG A 92 -3.14 -2.77 5.95
C ARG A 92 -4.35 -1.92 5.56
N LEU A 93 -4.51 -1.67 4.26
CA LEU A 93 -5.68 -1.00 3.71
C LEU A 93 -6.95 -1.84 3.87
N ILE A 94 -6.95 -3.13 3.51
CA ILE A 94 -8.13 -4.00 3.67
C ILE A 94 -8.53 -4.15 5.15
N TYR A 95 -7.57 -4.24 6.07
CA TYR A 95 -7.80 -4.28 7.51
C TYR A 95 -8.49 -3.01 8.01
N LEU A 96 -7.97 -1.83 7.64
CA LEU A 96 -8.55 -0.55 8.01
C LEU A 96 -9.95 -0.37 7.41
N TYR A 97 -10.14 -0.71 6.14
CA TYR A 97 -11.45 -0.73 5.48
C TYR A 97 -12.44 -1.65 6.22
N CYS A 98 -12.07 -2.90 6.53
CA CYS A 98 -12.92 -3.84 7.26
C CYS A 98 -13.19 -3.43 8.73
N SER A 99 -12.40 -2.51 9.30
CA SER A 99 -12.66 -1.95 10.64
C SER A 99 -13.60 -0.74 10.64
N ILE A 100 -13.84 -0.12 9.48
CA ILE A 100 -14.72 1.05 9.28
C ILE A 100 -16.05 0.66 8.61
N ALA A 101 -15.98 -0.22 7.61
CA ALA A 101 -17.13 -0.62 6.79
C ALA A 101 -18.24 -1.25 7.63
N CYS A 102 -19.50 -0.95 7.29
CA CYS A 102 -20.64 -1.49 8.00
C CYS A 102 -20.66 -3.04 7.96
N LYS A 103 -20.97 -3.67 9.10
CA LYS A 103 -21.11 -5.13 9.23
C LYS A 103 -22.05 -5.75 8.20
N GLU A 104 -23.03 -4.98 7.72
CA GLU A 104 -23.99 -5.42 6.69
C GLU A 104 -23.35 -5.50 5.31
N ILE A 105 -22.58 -4.47 4.93
CA ILE A 105 -21.82 -4.40 3.67
C ILE A 105 -20.81 -5.56 3.59
N LEU A 106 -20.27 -6.00 4.73
CA LEU A 106 -19.34 -7.13 4.80
C LEU A 106 -20.00 -8.52 4.67
N LYS A 107 -21.33 -8.65 4.79
CA LYS A 107 -22.04 -9.95 4.66
C LYS A 107 -21.90 -10.57 3.27
N GLU A 108 -21.91 -9.75 2.22
CA GLU A 108 -21.88 -10.20 0.82
C GLU A 108 -20.47 -10.31 0.22
N ILE A 109 -19.44 -9.92 0.99
CA ILE A 109 -18.04 -9.79 0.55
C ILE A 109 -17.95 -8.90 -0.71
N PRO A 110 -17.96 -7.56 -0.54
CA PRO A 110 -18.10 -6.61 -1.64
C PRO A 110 -16.84 -6.47 -2.50
N PHE A 111 -15.79 -7.27 -2.23
CA PHE A 111 -14.49 -7.19 -2.85
C PHE A 111 -13.86 -8.53 -3.20
N ILE A 112 -12.90 -8.51 -4.12
CA ILE A 112 -11.97 -9.62 -4.44
C ILE A 112 -10.54 -9.16 -4.14
N CYS A 113 -9.65 -10.09 -3.80
CA CYS A 113 -8.21 -9.84 -3.67
C CYS A 113 -7.42 -10.69 -4.69
N LEU A 114 -6.79 -10.04 -5.68
CA LEU A 114 -5.76 -10.67 -6.52
C LEU A 114 -4.37 -10.23 -6.03
N ARG A 115 -3.50 -11.20 -5.81
CA ARG A 115 -2.13 -10.98 -5.33
C ARG A 115 -1.13 -11.48 -6.35
N GLU A 116 0.09 -10.96 -6.32
CA GLU A 116 1.20 -11.56 -7.06
C GLU A 116 1.44 -12.98 -6.54
N PHE A 117 1.93 -13.10 -5.30
CA PHE A 117 2.07 -14.35 -4.57
C PHE A 117 0.81 -14.69 -3.77
N ASP A 118 -0.15 -15.34 -4.43
CA ASP A 118 -1.30 -15.95 -3.75
C ASP A 118 -0.89 -17.33 -3.20
N MET A 119 -0.57 -17.37 -1.91
CA MET A 119 -0.10 -18.55 -1.17
C MET A 119 -0.72 -18.58 0.23
N ALA A 120 -0.81 -19.77 0.83
CA ALA A 120 -1.41 -19.96 2.16
C ALA A 120 -0.65 -19.26 3.29
N SER A 121 0.67 -19.05 3.13
CA SER A 121 1.53 -18.27 4.01
C SER A 121 1.33 -16.75 3.87
N SER A 122 0.81 -16.25 2.74
CA SER A 122 0.81 -14.83 2.40
C SER A 122 -0.03 -13.93 3.31
N TYR A 123 -0.69 -14.43 4.38
CA TYR A 123 -1.60 -13.64 5.22
C TYR A 123 -1.03 -13.18 6.58
N PHE A 124 0.25 -13.44 6.90
CA PHE A 124 0.81 -13.28 8.26
C PHE A 124 0.60 -11.91 8.93
N SER A 125 0.45 -10.82 8.17
CA SER A 125 0.23 -9.48 8.71
C SER A 125 -1.22 -9.15 9.11
N ILE A 126 -2.19 -10.07 8.90
CA ILE A 126 -3.59 -9.88 9.33
C ILE A 126 -3.81 -10.55 10.69
N LYS A 127 -3.59 -9.81 11.79
CA LYS A 127 -3.82 -10.31 13.16
C LYS A 127 -5.31 -10.63 13.47
N ASN A 128 -6.26 -9.93 12.86
CA ASN A 128 -7.69 -10.11 13.13
C ASN A 128 -8.27 -11.29 12.34
N GLN A 129 -8.74 -12.33 13.05
CA GLN A 129 -9.26 -13.57 12.47
C GLN A 129 -10.49 -13.36 11.55
N ASN A 130 -11.37 -12.41 11.85
CA ASN A 130 -12.55 -12.14 11.02
C ASN A 130 -12.14 -11.49 9.68
N VAL A 131 -11.19 -10.54 9.73
CA VAL A 131 -10.59 -9.95 8.52
C VAL A 131 -9.82 -11.01 7.72
N LEU A 132 -9.09 -11.90 8.41
CA LEU A 132 -8.37 -13.01 7.78
C LEU A 132 -9.31 -13.99 7.07
N GLN A 133 -10.47 -14.32 7.67
CA GLN A 133 -11.51 -15.13 7.03
C GLN A 133 -12.10 -14.41 5.80
N LEU A 134 -12.47 -13.13 5.92
CA LEU A 134 -12.96 -12.33 4.78
C LEU A 134 -11.94 -12.27 3.63
N VAL A 135 -10.65 -12.05 3.92
CA VAL A 135 -9.60 -12.02 2.89
C VAL A 135 -9.31 -13.41 2.31
N ARG A 136 -9.46 -14.50 3.07
CA ARG A 136 -9.43 -15.88 2.54
C ARG A 136 -10.62 -16.18 1.64
N MET A 137 -11.80 -15.62 1.92
CA MET A 137 -13.00 -15.79 1.08
C MET A 137 -12.99 -14.87 -0.15
N ALA A 138 -12.43 -13.66 -0.05
CA ALA A 138 -12.20 -12.73 -1.16
C ALA A 138 -10.99 -13.10 -2.04
N SER A 139 -10.07 -13.93 -1.52
CA SER A 139 -8.89 -14.42 -2.24
C SER A 139 -9.24 -15.07 -3.57
N PHE A 140 -8.41 -14.81 -4.58
CA PHE A 140 -8.60 -15.29 -5.94
C PHE A 140 -7.79 -16.57 -6.25
N HIS A 141 -7.21 -17.23 -5.24
CA HIS A 141 -6.28 -18.36 -5.38
C HIS A 141 -6.79 -19.54 -6.23
N LYS A 142 -8.09 -19.82 -6.23
CA LYS A 142 -8.69 -20.96 -6.96
C LYS A 142 -9.96 -20.56 -7.69
N PHE A 143 -9.85 -20.40 -9.00
CA PHE A 143 -10.96 -20.17 -9.92
C PHE A 143 -12.03 -21.27 -9.90
N GLN A 144 -11.66 -22.53 -9.61
CA GLN A 144 -12.56 -23.69 -9.59
C GLN A 144 -13.82 -23.54 -8.71
N ARG A 145 -13.84 -22.58 -7.78
CA ARG A 145 -15.01 -22.28 -6.93
C ARG A 145 -16.05 -21.35 -7.58
N ILE A 146 -15.75 -20.77 -8.74
CA ILE A 146 -16.64 -19.87 -9.50
C ILE A 146 -17.06 -20.45 -10.85
N TYR A 147 -16.51 -21.61 -11.22
CA TYR A 147 -16.79 -22.30 -12.48
C TYR A 147 -18.15 -23.00 -12.43
N ASP A 148 -18.89 -22.97 -13.54
CA ASP A 148 -20.11 -23.74 -13.69
C ASP A 148 -19.83 -25.22 -14.05
N GLU A 149 -20.90 -26.02 -14.08
CA GLU A 149 -20.82 -27.45 -14.33
C GLU A 149 -20.30 -27.79 -15.75
N SER A 150 -20.43 -26.88 -16.73
CA SER A 150 -19.91 -27.06 -18.08
C SER A 150 -18.40 -26.79 -18.15
N THR A 151 -17.92 -25.72 -17.51
CA THR A 151 -16.50 -25.42 -17.39
C THR A 151 -15.77 -26.51 -16.59
N LEU A 152 -16.40 -27.04 -15.53
CA LEU A 152 -15.85 -28.17 -14.76
C LEU A 152 -15.75 -29.45 -15.59
N LYS A 153 -16.75 -29.80 -16.41
CA LYS A 153 -16.70 -30.97 -17.31
C LYS A 153 -15.56 -30.87 -18.32
N ILE A 154 -15.41 -29.71 -18.98
CA ILE A 154 -14.30 -29.48 -19.93
C ILE A 154 -12.93 -29.61 -19.23
N LEU A 155 -12.81 -29.15 -17.98
CA LEU A 155 -11.61 -29.33 -17.16
C LEU A 155 -11.35 -30.79 -16.75
N GLU A 156 -12.35 -31.67 -16.73
CA GLU A 156 -12.17 -33.09 -16.47
C GLU A 156 -11.82 -33.86 -17.75
N GLU A 157 -12.51 -33.58 -18.86
CA GLU A 157 -12.14 -34.08 -20.18
C GLU A 157 -10.68 -33.74 -20.53
N LEU A 158 -10.24 -32.51 -20.27
CA LEU A 158 -8.85 -32.10 -20.53
C LEU A 158 -7.81 -32.77 -19.61
N LYS A 159 -8.16 -33.19 -18.39
CA LYS A 159 -7.27 -34.02 -17.54
C LYS A 159 -7.13 -35.44 -18.09
N VAL A 160 -8.23 -36.02 -18.57
CA VAL A 160 -8.21 -37.35 -19.20
C VAL A 160 -7.41 -37.30 -20.50
N LEU A 161 -7.63 -36.27 -21.33
CA LEU A 161 -6.91 -36.05 -22.59
C LEU A 161 -5.45 -35.64 -22.39
N SER A 162 -5.05 -35.01 -21.28
CA SER A 162 -3.64 -34.69 -21.02
C SER A 162 -2.79 -35.91 -20.69
N ASN A 163 -3.42 -37.01 -20.28
CA ASN A 163 -2.77 -38.30 -20.01
C ASN A 163 -2.67 -39.18 -21.27
N GLN A 164 -3.14 -38.68 -22.43
CA GLN A 164 -3.10 -39.34 -23.73
C GLN A 164 -2.38 -38.44 -24.74
N SER A 165 -1.90 -39.00 -25.85
CA SER A 165 -0.97 -38.26 -26.74
C SER A 165 -1.60 -36.99 -27.34
N ARG A 166 -0.78 -35.93 -27.44
CA ARG A 166 -1.20 -34.56 -27.82
C ARG A 166 -1.76 -34.51 -29.25
N ASN A 167 -3.08 -34.51 -29.38
CA ASN A 167 -3.79 -34.38 -30.65
C ASN A 167 -4.33 -32.95 -30.87
N HIS A 168 -4.58 -32.57 -32.14
CA HIS A 168 -5.13 -31.25 -32.51
C HIS A 168 -6.50 -30.92 -31.87
N LYS A 169 -7.30 -31.93 -31.49
CA LYS A 169 -8.55 -31.70 -30.72
C LYS A 169 -8.30 -30.99 -29.38
N ASN A 170 -7.12 -31.17 -28.79
CA ASN A 170 -6.80 -30.56 -27.50
C ASN A 170 -6.68 -29.03 -27.63
N SER A 171 -6.19 -28.48 -28.75
CA SER A 171 -6.03 -27.02 -28.88
C SER A 171 -7.35 -26.26 -28.99
N SER A 172 -8.37 -26.83 -29.66
CA SER A 172 -9.69 -26.21 -29.74
C SER A 172 -10.42 -26.27 -28.39
N LEU A 173 -10.32 -27.40 -27.68
CA LEU A 173 -10.87 -27.56 -26.33
C LEU A 173 -10.21 -26.61 -25.32
N ILE A 174 -8.88 -26.43 -25.40
CA ILE A 174 -8.15 -25.46 -24.58
C ILE A 174 -8.61 -24.02 -24.88
N GLN A 175 -8.79 -23.64 -26.15
CA GLN A 175 -9.30 -22.31 -26.51
C GLN A 175 -10.73 -22.08 -26.01
N GLN A 176 -11.63 -23.06 -26.17
CA GLN A 176 -13.00 -22.99 -25.65
C GLN A 176 -13.02 -22.89 -24.12
N MET A 177 -12.22 -23.71 -23.43
CA MET A 177 -12.03 -23.65 -21.97
C MET A 177 -11.54 -22.27 -21.52
N HIS A 178 -10.53 -21.70 -22.19
CA HIS A 178 -10.01 -20.37 -21.84
C HIS A 178 -11.07 -19.27 -22.03
N GLY A 179 -11.89 -19.35 -23.08
CA GLY A 179 -12.99 -18.41 -23.31
C GLY A 179 -14.05 -18.45 -22.21
N LEU A 180 -14.52 -19.65 -21.85
CA LEU A 180 -15.50 -19.85 -20.77
C LEU A 180 -14.96 -19.40 -19.41
N ILE A 181 -13.73 -19.81 -19.06
CA ILE A 181 -13.05 -19.40 -17.83
C ILE A 181 -12.95 -17.88 -17.74
N ASP A 182 -12.47 -17.21 -18.81
CA ASP A 182 -12.34 -15.76 -18.81
C ASP A 182 -13.71 -15.06 -18.72
N GLU A 183 -14.77 -15.59 -19.36
CA GLU A 183 -16.12 -15.04 -19.25
C GLU A 183 -16.71 -15.19 -17.83
N GLU A 184 -16.56 -16.35 -17.19
CA GLU A 184 -16.97 -16.61 -15.81
C GLU A 184 -16.22 -15.70 -14.82
N ILE A 185 -14.92 -15.52 -15.01
CA ILE A 185 -14.12 -14.59 -14.22
C ILE A 185 -14.65 -13.16 -14.37
N ASN A 186 -14.93 -12.73 -15.61
CA ASN A 186 -15.43 -11.39 -15.87
C ASN A 186 -16.82 -11.19 -15.21
N LYS A 187 -17.72 -12.18 -15.33
CA LYS A 187 -19.03 -12.23 -14.64
C LYS A 187 -18.89 -12.20 -13.11
N PHE A 188 -17.89 -12.86 -12.53
CA PHE A 188 -17.65 -12.88 -11.08
C PHE A 188 -17.07 -11.56 -10.57
N ILE A 189 -16.10 -10.98 -11.29
CA ILE A 189 -15.46 -9.71 -10.94
C ILE A 189 -16.42 -8.53 -11.09
N LYS A 190 -17.24 -8.48 -12.14
CA LYS A 190 -18.24 -7.41 -12.34
C LYS A 190 -19.27 -7.32 -11.21
N LYS A 191 -19.56 -8.43 -10.52
CA LYS A 191 -20.49 -8.49 -9.37
C LYS A 191 -19.88 -7.99 -8.04
N ARG A 192 -18.87 -7.10 -8.07
CA ARG A 192 -18.15 -6.61 -6.89
C ARG A 192 -17.93 -5.11 -6.99
N ARG A 193 -17.89 -4.42 -5.85
CA ARG A 193 -17.60 -2.98 -5.80
C ARG A 193 -16.10 -2.70 -5.86
N PHE A 194 -15.26 -3.54 -5.24
CA PHE A 194 -13.80 -3.35 -5.24
C PHE A 194 -13.04 -4.58 -5.72
N VAL A 195 -11.92 -4.35 -6.40
CA VAL A 195 -10.91 -5.38 -6.64
C VAL A 195 -9.59 -4.88 -6.08
N PHE A 196 -9.17 -5.47 -4.96
CA PHE A 196 -7.88 -5.21 -4.34
C PHE A 196 -6.79 -5.96 -5.11
N LEU A 197 -5.78 -5.22 -5.59
CA LEU A 197 -4.72 -5.70 -6.45
C LEU A 197 -3.34 -5.40 -5.84
N THR A 198 -2.46 -6.38 -5.80
CA THR A 198 -1.01 -6.06 -5.79
C THR A 198 -0.62 -5.58 -7.19
N PHE A 199 0.16 -4.50 -7.29
CA PHE A 199 0.65 -4.04 -8.59
C PHE A 199 1.64 -5.06 -9.17
N SER A 200 1.19 -5.80 -10.18
CA SER A 200 1.99 -6.78 -10.91
C SER A 200 1.54 -6.80 -12.36
N PHE A 201 2.49 -6.63 -13.29
CA PHE A 201 2.22 -6.56 -14.73
C PHE A 201 1.45 -7.80 -15.22
N SER A 202 1.82 -8.99 -14.74
CA SER A 202 1.15 -10.25 -15.06
C SER A 202 -0.35 -10.28 -14.69
N ARG A 203 -0.72 -9.67 -13.56
CA ARG A 203 -2.13 -9.61 -13.10
C ARG A 203 -2.92 -8.57 -13.88
N LEU A 204 -2.29 -7.46 -14.26
CA LEU A 204 -2.94 -6.40 -15.03
C LEU A 204 -3.13 -6.83 -16.50
N GLN A 205 -2.18 -7.55 -17.10
CA GLN A 205 -2.36 -8.24 -18.38
C GLN A 205 -3.47 -9.29 -18.34
N LEU A 206 -3.59 -10.06 -17.25
CA LEU A 206 -4.67 -11.04 -17.08
C LEU A 206 -6.04 -10.37 -17.07
N LEU A 207 -6.20 -9.26 -16.35
CA LEU A 207 -7.44 -8.46 -16.32
C LEU A 207 -7.75 -7.83 -17.67
N GLU A 208 -6.73 -7.36 -18.40
CA GLU A 208 -6.87 -6.85 -19.78
C GLU A 208 -7.33 -7.94 -20.74
N ARG A 209 -6.72 -9.15 -20.72
CA ARG A 209 -7.11 -10.30 -21.56
C ARG A 209 -8.56 -10.72 -21.34
N ILE A 210 -8.98 -10.77 -20.07
CA ILE A 210 -10.34 -11.15 -19.66
C ILE A 210 -11.38 -10.09 -20.08
N GLY A 211 -10.95 -8.88 -20.45
CA GLY A 211 -11.86 -7.76 -20.70
C GLY A 211 -12.53 -7.24 -19.43
N VAL A 212 -11.82 -7.30 -18.29
CA VAL A 212 -12.26 -6.59 -17.08
C VAL A 212 -12.01 -5.10 -17.28
N LYS A 213 -12.99 -4.29 -16.91
CA LYS A 213 -12.93 -2.83 -16.94
C LYS A 213 -13.40 -2.28 -15.61
N PHE A 214 -12.86 -1.11 -15.25
CA PHE A 214 -13.07 -0.49 -13.95
C PHE A 214 -13.61 0.93 -14.07
N SER A 215 -14.49 1.30 -13.13
CA SER A 215 -15.10 2.64 -13.05
C SER A 215 -14.14 3.71 -12.53
N GLY A 216 -13.17 3.30 -11.72
CA GLY A 216 -12.00 4.10 -11.38
C GLY A 216 -10.84 3.23 -10.91
N VAL A 217 -9.65 3.83 -10.86
CA VAL A 217 -8.44 3.24 -10.28
C VAL A 217 -8.01 4.08 -9.07
N ILE A 218 -7.75 3.40 -7.96
CA ILE A 218 -7.19 3.98 -6.75
C ILE A 218 -5.84 3.30 -6.48
N VAL A 219 -4.79 4.06 -6.17
CA VAL A 219 -3.46 3.52 -5.85
C VAL A 219 -3.00 4.02 -4.47
N ASP A 220 -2.68 3.10 -3.55
CA ASP A 220 -2.00 3.40 -2.28
C ASP A 220 -0.49 3.24 -2.42
N ASN A 221 0.29 4.05 -1.71
CA ASN A 221 1.76 4.13 -1.81
C ASN A 221 2.28 4.35 -3.25
N ALA A 222 1.60 5.22 -4.00
CA ALA A 222 1.88 5.52 -5.40
C ALA A 222 3.26 6.16 -5.67
N GLU A 223 4.02 6.54 -4.63
CA GLU A 223 5.42 6.94 -4.76
C GLU A 223 6.33 5.83 -5.29
N ARG A 224 5.95 4.57 -5.08
CA ARG A 224 6.77 3.41 -5.48
C ARG A 224 6.64 3.05 -6.95
N LEU A 225 5.68 3.67 -7.64
CA LEU A 225 5.45 3.52 -9.07
C LEU A 225 6.15 4.68 -9.80
N ASN A 226 7.17 4.37 -10.60
CA ASN A 226 7.75 5.30 -11.56
C ASN A 226 6.73 5.71 -12.63
N GLU A 227 6.91 6.89 -13.22
CA GLU A 227 5.92 7.44 -14.16
C GLU A 227 5.74 6.57 -15.41
N GLN A 228 6.85 6.25 -16.07
CA GLN A 228 6.86 5.86 -17.48
C GLN A 228 6.24 4.49 -17.75
N GLU A 229 6.51 3.52 -16.88
CA GLU A 229 6.03 2.13 -17.01
C GLU A 229 4.54 2.02 -16.62
N ASN A 230 4.10 2.82 -15.65
CA ASN A 230 2.86 2.53 -14.92
C ASN A 230 1.65 3.34 -15.40
N TRP A 231 1.83 4.54 -15.96
CA TRP A 231 0.70 5.33 -16.48
C TRP A 231 -0.09 4.58 -17.55
N HIS A 232 0.59 3.89 -18.46
CA HIS A 232 -0.06 3.15 -19.53
C HIS A 232 -0.98 2.05 -18.98
N VAL A 233 -0.52 1.33 -17.95
CA VAL A 233 -1.27 0.23 -17.32
C VAL A 233 -2.45 0.75 -16.49
N ILE A 234 -2.24 1.82 -15.72
CA ILE A 234 -3.31 2.51 -14.96
C ILE A 234 -4.42 2.98 -15.89
N LEU A 235 -4.07 3.61 -17.02
CA LEU A 235 -5.06 4.19 -17.93
C LEU A 235 -5.78 3.15 -18.80
N LYS A 236 -5.11 2.05 -19.19
CA LYS A 236 -5.77 0.88 -19.83
C LYS A 236 -6.83 0.21 -18.96
N THR A 237 -6.63 0.26 -17.63
CA THR A 237 -7.49 -0.38 -16.62
C THR A 237 -8.82 0.37 -16.46
N VAL A 238 -8.83 1.69 -16.60
CA VAL A 238 -10.04 2.54 -16.51
C VAL A 238 -10.90 2.45 -17.77
N CYS A 239 -12.23 2.44 -17.61
CA CYS A 239 -13.18 2.49 -18.73
C CYS A 239 -13.53 3.95 -19.09
N PHE A 240 -12.90 4.50 -20.13
CA PHE A 240 -13.18 5.86 -20.60
C PHE A 240 -14.36 5.97 -21.59
N GLU A 241 -14.74 4.88 -22.25
CA GLU A 241 -15.71 4.91 -23.36
C GLU A 241 -17.18 4.87 -22.92
N PHE A 242 -17.47 4.22 -21.78
CA PHE A 242 -18.85 3.91 -21.34
C PHE A 242 -19.26 4.57 -20.01
N ILE A 243 -18.42 5.43 -19.44
CA ILE A 243 -18.62 5.99 -18.10
C ILE A 243 -18.60 7.52 -18.15
N LYS A 244 -19.55 8.16 -17.47
CA LYS A 244 -19.70 9.63 -17.45
C LYS A 244 -18.57 10.35 -16.70
N SER A 245 -18.00 9.71 -15.66
CA SER A 245 -16.97 10.28 -14.79
C SER A 245 -15.90 9.25 -14.37
N PRO A 246 -15.12 8.68 -15.30
CA PRO A 246 -14.00 7.81 -14.97
C PRO A 246 -12.93 8.59 -14.17
N PHE A 247 -12.34 7.94 -13.16
CA PHE A 247 -11.41 8.61 -12.25
C PHE A 247 -10.13 7.82 -11.93
N VAL A 248 -9.08 8.56 -11.60
CA VAL A 248 -7.87 8.08 -10.93
C VAL A 248 -7.74 8.78 -9.57
N ARG A 249 -7.38 8.05 -8.53
CA ARG A 249 -6.98 8.58 -7.21
C ARG A 249 -5.64 7.99 -6.80
N LEU A 250 -4.68 8.83 -6.43
CA LEU A 250 -3.36 8.38 -5.99
C LEU A 250 -3.12 8.84 -4.55
N PHE A 251 -2.59 7.95 -3.71
CA PHE A 251 -2.23 8.22 -2.32
C PHE A 251 -0.79 7.79 -2.11
N GLY A 252 0.01 8.59 -1.40
CA GLY A 252 1.41 8.24 -1.16
C GLY A 252 2.24 9.41 -0.65
N ASP A 253 3.55 9.29 -0.80
CA ASP A 253 4.49 10.29 -0.34
C ASP A 253 5.84 10.14 -1.03
N TYR A 254 6.11 10.95 -2.06
CA TYR A 254 7.35 10.84 -2.82
C TYR A 254 8.61 11.22 -2.01
N CYS A 255 8.45 11.89 -0.86
CA CYS A 255 9.52 12.13 0.09
C CYS A 255 9.97 10.85 0.85
N GLN A 256 9.22 9.74 0.80
CA GLN A 256 9.58 8.47 1.44
C GLN A 256 10.30 7.47 0.53
N TYR A 257 10.38 7.72 -0.78
CA TYR A 257 10.90 6.73 -1.74
C TYR A 257 11.64 7.37 -2.92
N SER A 258 12.92 7.70 -2.70
CA SER A 258 13.89 7.84 -3.77
C SER A 258 14.40 6.46 -4.19
N LYS A 259 14.22 6.05 -5.45
CA LYS A 259 15.00 4.93 -6.01
C LYS A 259 16.50 5.29 -5.93
N LYS A 260 17.37 4.33 -5.59
CA LYS A 260 18.82 4.52 -5.73
C LYS A 260 19.11 4.81 -7.22
N GLU A 261 19.78 5.92 -7.51
CA GLU A 261 20.14 6.27 -8.88
C GLU A 261 21.39 5.49 -9.31
N SER A 262 21.32 4.82 -10.45
CA SER A 262 22.56 4.49 -11.17
C SER A 262 23.08 5.74 -11.88
N ASN A 263 24.40 5.90 -11.95
CA ASN A 263 25.10 7.11 -12.40
C ASN A 263 24.77 7.58 -13.85
N GLU A 264 24.06 6.76 -14.62
CA GLU A 264 23.59 7.09 -15.97
C GLU A 264 22.09 7.46 -16.01
N GLN A 265 21.25 6.88 -15.15
CA GLN A 265 19.81 7.15 -15.14
C GLN A 265 19.45 8.52 -14.55
N SER A 266 20.26 9.03 -13.62
CA SER A 266 20.11 10.36 -13.00
C SER A 266 20.10 11.51 -14.03
N LYS A 267 20.76 11.33 -15.18
CA LYS A 267 20.87 12.35 -16.24
C LYS A 267 19.59 12.54 -17.07
N LEU A 268 18.58 11.68 -16.91
CA LEU A 268 17.44 11.58 -17.83
C LEU A 268 16.07 11.41 -17.15
N ASP A 269 15.94 11.80 -15.86
CA ASP A 269 14.66 11.93 -15.14
C ASP A 269 13.84 10.63 -14.96
N TYR A 270 14.34 9.46 -15.40
CA TYR A 270 13.62 8.17 -15.46
C TYR A 270 13.04 7.66 -14.13
N ASN A 271 13.65 8.04 -13.00
CA ASN A 271 13.33 7.49 -11.68
C ASN A 271 12.18 8.21 -10.95
N LYS A 272 11.62 9.28 -11.52
CA LYS A 272 10.52 10.04 -10.91
C LYS A 272 9.25 9.21 -10.75
N SER A 273 8.62 9.33 -9.58
CA SER A 273 7.36 8.65 -9.28
C SER A 273 6.14 9.34 -9.89
N LEU A 274 5.03 8.60 -10.03
CA LEU A 274 3.74 9.15 -10.46
C LEU A 274 3.32 10.38 -9.62
N LEU A 275 3.53 10.31 -8.29
CA LEU A 275 3.21 11.40 -7.39
C LEU A 275 4.17 12.58 -7.51
N GLN A 276 5.48 12.32 -7.61
CA GLN A 276 6.47 13.36 -7.80
C GLN A 276 6.19 14.15 -9.09
N ARG A 277 5.94 13.45 -10.21
CA ARG A 277 5.64 14.13 -11.46
C ARG A 277 4.38 14.98 -11.37
N LEU A 278 3.32 14.49 -10.72
CA LEU A 278 2.08 15.26 -10.55
C LEU A 278 2.26 16.50 -9.67
N ASP A 279 3.16 16.48 -8.69
CA ASP A 279 3.52 17.68 -7.96
C ASP A 279 4.36 18.65 -8.80
N GLU A 280 5.40 18.18 -9.48
CA GLU A 280 6.21 19.00 -10.40
C GLU A 280 5.38 19.62 -11.54
N ASP A 281 4.40 18.88 -12.09
CA ASP A 281 3.60 19.27 -13.26
C ASP A 281 2.45 20.24 -12.97
N PHE A 282 1.99 20.33 -11.71
CA PHE A 282 0.80 21.09 -11.31
C PHE A 282 1.01 22.01 -10.10
N GLY A 283 1.93 21.68 -9.20
CA GLY A 283 2.25 22.45 -7.99
C GLY A 283 1.30 22.26 -6.80
N VAL A 284 1.58 23.03 -5.75
CA VAL A 284 0.89 22.95 -4.44
C VAL A 284 -0.51 23.57 -4.48
N ASP A 285 -0.67 24.74 -5.11
CA ASP A 285 -1.97 25.44 -5.22
C ASP A 285 -2.88 24.86 -6.34
N SER A 286 -2.73 23.56 -6.62
CA SER A 286 -3.40 22.91 -7.74
C SER A 286 -4.70 22.23 -7.35
N ASN A 287 -5.63 22.20 -8.30
CA ASN A 287 -6.87 21.43 -8.23
C ASN A 287 -6.67 19.89 -8.32
N VAL A 288 -5.43 19.40 -8.13
CA VAL A 288 -5.01 18.00 -8.31
C VAL A 288 -4.27 17.47 -7.08
N ASN A 289 -3.33 18.23 -6.51
CA ASN A 289 -2.49 17.78 -5.38
C ASN A 289 -3.05 18.30 -4.04
N PHE A 290 -3.27 17.40 -3.08
CA PHE A 290 -3.81 17.73 -1.76
C PHE A 290 -2.88 17.22 -0.66
N TYR A 291 -2.50 18.11 0.25
CA TYR A 291 -1.41 17.88 1.21
C TYR A 291 -1.93 17.72 2.65
N LEU A 292 -1.79 16.51 3.21
CA LEU A 292 -2.13 16.24 4.61
C LEU A 292 -1.08 16.84 5.54
N ASN A 293 -1.49 17.81 6.38
CA ASN A 293 -0.58 18.75 7.05
C ASN A 293 -0.41 18.52 8.56
N ARG A 294 -0.95 17.42 9.12
CA ARG A 294 -0.80 17.07 10.54
C ARG A 294 -0.50 15.59 10.70
N GLN A 295 0.36 15.24 11.65
CA GLN A 295 0.77 13.85 11.91
C GLN A 295 0.36 13.38 13.32
N TYR A 296 0.06 12.08 13.42
CA TYR A 296 -0.65 11.47 14.55
C TYR A 296 0.07 10.23 15.10
N THR A 297 1.39 10.10 14.92
CA THR A 297 2.09 8.82 15.19
C THR A 297 3.42 8.94 15.94
N ALA A 298 4.21 9.99 15.70
CA ALA A 298 5.55 10.09 16.27
C ALA A 298 5.70 11.32 17.19
N ASN A 299 6.54 11.20 18.21
CA ASN A 299 6.98 12.35 19.01
C ASN A 299 7.71 13.37 18.10
N PRO A 300 7.51 14.69 18.28
CA PRO A 300 8.17 15.73 17.49
C PRO A 300 9.70 15.59 17.39
N ALA A 301 10.37 15.15 18.45
CA ALA A 301 11.82 14.99 18.48
C ALA A 301 12.35 13.95 17.49
N ILE A 302 11.61 12.86 17.29
CA ILE A 302 11.93 11.81 16.30
C ILE A 302 11.83 12.37 14.88
N ARG A 303 10.84 13.23 14.64
CA ARG A 303 10.56 13.80 13.31
C ARG A 303 11.40 14.99 12.93
N ALA A 304 11.87 15.78 13.90
CA ALA A 304 12.46 17.10 13.66
C ALA A 304 13.51 17.12 12.55
N TRP A 305 14.41 16.12 12.54
CA TRP A 305 15.40 15.98 11.46
C TRP A 305 14.74 15.69 10.10
N GLY A 306 13.94 14.64 9.97
CA GLY A 306 13.31 14.25 8.71
C GLY A 306 12.38 15.33 8.14
N ASP A 307 11.60 16.00 8.99
CA ASP A 307 10.76 17.13 8.59
C ASP A 307 11.60 18.31 8.10
N SER A 308 12.76 18.58 8.73
CA SER A 308 13.71 19.61 8.30
C SER A 308 14.53 19.27 7.05
N VAL A 309 14.60 17.99 6.65
CA VAL A 309 15.36 17.53 5.48
C VAL A 309 14.45 17.40 4.26
N PHE A 310 13.37 16.63 4.37
CA PHE A 310 12.57 16.18 3.21
C PHE A 310 11.36 17.07 2.89
N TYR A 311 10.94 17.96 3.80
CA TYR A 311 9.71 18.77 3.66
C TYR A 311 9.95 20.28 3.82
N LYS A 312 11.19 20.74 3.65
CA LYS A 312 11.65 22.14 3.86
C LYS A 312 10.69 23.20 3.31
N GLU A 313 10.27 23.04 2.06
CA GLU A 313 9.44 24.01 1.33
C GLU A 313 7.98 24.03 1.80
N ARG A 314 7.51 22.95 2.44
CA ARG A 314 6.12 22.78 2.90
C ARG A 314 5.89 23.19 4.35
N LYS A 315 6.93 23.67 5.04
CA LYS A 315 7.00 23.90 6.50
C LYS A 315 6.95 22.58 7.29
N SER A 316 7.43 22.61 8.53
CA SER A 316 7.41 21.44 9.41
C SER A 316 5.97 20.94 9.63
N ILE A 317 5.77 19.62 9.56
CA ILE A 317 4.43 19.02 9.64
C ILE A 317 4.05 18.85 11.13
N PRO A 318 3.16 19.70 11.69
CA PRO A 318 2.86 19.68 13.12
C PRO A 318 2.37 18.32 13.61
N ALA A 319 2.86 17.95 14.80
CA ALA A 319 2.27 16.89 15.60
C ALA A 319 0.85 17.25 16.05
N ASN A 320 -0.01 16.25 16.17
CA ASN A 320 -1.20 16.37 17.00
C ASN A 320 -0.77 16.46 18.48
N LYS A 321 -1.48 17.27 19.27
CA LYS A 321 -1.30 17.39 20.72
C LYS A 321 -1.32 16.05 21.47
N SER A 322 -2.01 15.04 20.92
CA SER A 322 -2.03 13.68 21.47
C SER A 322 -0.70 12.93 21.38
N VAL A 323 0.17 13.27 20.43
CA VAL A 323 1.51 12.65 20.26
C VAL A 323 2.67 13.60 20.55
N GLU A 324 2.40 14.90 20.65
CA GLU A 324 3.37 15.96 20.94
C GLU A 324 4.21 15.71 22.21
N LYS A 325 3.61 15.09 23.23
CA LYS A 325 4.26 14.76 24.52
C LYS A 325 4.44 13.26 24.77
N MET A 326 4.09 12.42 23.80
CA MET A 326 4.08 10.97 23.96
C MET A 326 5.50 10.45 24.22
N ASN A 327 5.66 9.66 25.27
CA ASN A 327 6.92 9.14 25.78
C ASN A 327 6.66 7.85 26.58
N LEU A 328 7.67 6.98 26.74
CA LEU A 328 7.45 5.64 27.30
C LEU A 328 7.07 5.62 28.78
N ASN A 329 7.24 6.70 29.56
CA ASN A 329 6.91 6.73 31.00
C ASN A 329 5.42 6.49 31.30
N GLU A 330 4.54 6.65 30.31
CA GLU A 330 3.11 6.34 30.43
C GLU A 330 2.84 4.83 30.42
N ILE A 331 3.71 4.05 29.77
CA ILE A 331 3.64 2.58 29.63
C ILE A 331 4.52 1.87 30.69
N LEU A 332 5.62 2.50 31.14
CA LEU A 332 6.54 1.90 32.13
C LEU A 332 5.85 1.52 33.45
N LYS A 333 6.14 0.29 33.92
CA LYS A 333 5.56 -0.31 35.13
C LYS A 333 5.80 0.57 36.38
N PRO A 334 4.77 0.84 37.22
CA PRO A 334 4.85 1.87 38.26
C PRO A 334 5.91 1.61 39.34
N ASN A 335 6.26 0.35 39.60
CA ASN A 335 7.32 -0.01 40.56
C ASN A 335 8.73 0.44 40.12
N ILE A 336 8.93 0.74 38.83
CA ILE A 336 10.23 1.13 38.27
C ILE A 336 10.47 2.64 38.42
N LYS A 337 9.42 3.46 38.56
CA LYS A 337 9.47 4.92 38.72
C LYS A 337 10.16 5.41 40.01
N LYS A 338 10.71 4.49 40.83
CA LYS A 338 11.47 4.77 42.06
C LYS A 338 13.00 4.68 41.89
N ASN A 339 13.49 3.96 40.88
CA ASN A 339 14.93 3.83 40.61
C ASN A 339 15.25 4.56 39.32
N ASN A 340 16.05 5.65 39.41
CA ASN A 340 16.62 6.46 38.31
C ASN A 340 16.31 5.91 36.90
N THR A 341 15.14 6.26 36.35
CA THR A 341 14.72 5.77 35.03
C THR A 341 15.75 6.20 33.99
N LEU A 342 16.45 5.21 33.44
CA LEU A 342 17.54 5.43 32.48
C LEU A 342 17.02 6.28 31.32
N LYS A 343 17.73 7.37 31.01
CA LYS A 343 17.44 8.20 29.82
C LYS A 343 17.34 7.35 28.55
N LEU A 344 18.18 6.32 28.47
CA LEU A 344 18.18 5.29 27.43
C LEU A 344 16.82 4.62 27.17
N VAL A 345 15.89 4.61 28.14
CA VAL A 345 14.55 4.01 28.05
C VAL A 345 13.45 5.07 27.92
N THR A 346 13.70 6.33 28.29
CA THR A 346 12.67 7.36 28.46
C THR A 346 12.75 8.50 27.45
N GLU A 347 13.92 8.75 26.86
CA GLU A 347 14.09 9.70 25.77
C GLU A 347 13.50 9.11 24.47
N PRO A 348 12.76 9.89 23.65
CA PRO A 348 12.08 9.38 22.45
C PRO A 348 13.03 9.08 21.29
N LEU A 349 14.29 9.50 21.36
CA LEU A 349 15.33 9.25 20.36
C LEU A 349 16.66 9.00 21.07
N VAL A 350 17.31 7.88 20.76
CA VAL A 350 18.58 7.45 21.35
C VAL A 350 19.52 7.01 20.22
N LEU A 351 20.77 7.48 20.25
CA LEU A 351 21.83 7.04 19.35
C LEU A 351 22.95 6.38 20.16
N VAL A 352 23.27 5.13 19.85
CA VAL A 352 24.43 4.43 20.40
C VAL A 352 25.56 4.49 19.38
N ASP A 353 26.58 5.28 19.68
CA ASP A 353 27.75 5.48 18.81
C ASP A 353 28.75 4.32 18.96
N ILE A 354 28.61 3.32 18.07
CA ILE A 354 29.45 2.12 18.06
C ILE A 354 30.91 2.38 17.65
N SER A 355 31.23 3.55 17.08
CA SER A 355 32.61 3.85 16.61
C SER A 355 33.63 3.92 17.77
N LYS A 356 33.12 4.23 18.97
CA LYS A 356 33.84 4.37 20.24
C LYS A 356 33.99 3.07 21.03
N LEU A 357 33.57 1.93 20.47
CA LEU A 357 33.78 0.62 21.08
C LEU A 357 35.22 0.15 20.82
N GLU A 358 35.82 -0.45 21.84
CA GLU A 358 37.20 -0.94 21.86
C GLU A 358 37.23 -2.47 22.04
N GLY A 359 38.35 -3.10 21.67
CA GLY A 359 38.55 -4.55 21.73
C GLY A 359 38.10 -5.32 20.48
N GLU A 360 38.28 -6.64 20.52
CA GLU A 360 38.13 -7.60 19.40
C GLU A 360 36.80 -7.44 18.63
N TRP A 361 35.73 -7.08 19.34
CA TRP A 361 34.40 -6.82 18.77
C TRP A 361 34.41 -5.86 17.59
N LYS A 362 35.38 -4.92 17.53
CA LYS A 362 35.54 -3.94 16.44
C LYS A 362 35.95 -4.56 15.11
N GLU A 363 36.70 -5.65 15.13
CA GLU A 363 37.27 -6.29 13.93
C GLU A 363 36.27 -7.26 13.30
N PHE A 364 35.39 -7.87 14.09
CA PHE A 364 34.31 -8.76 13.65
C PHE A 364 32.95 -8.03 13.43
N MET A 365 32.96 -6.70 13.27
CA MET A 365 31.73 -5.91 13.08
C MET A 365 31.12 -6.01 11.68
N PHE A 366 31.83 -6.47 10.65
CA PHE A 366 31.30 -6.52 9.29
C PHE A 366 31.71 -7.82 8.60
N GLU A 367 30.92 -8.87 8.83
CA GLU A 367 31.08 -10.14 8.12
C GLU A 367 30.23 -10.14 6.84
N PRO A 368 30.77 -10.48 5.67
CA PRO A 368 30.00 -10.70 4.46
C PRO A 368 29.20 -12.00 4.58
N GLU A 369 27.88 -11.88 4.67
CA GLU A 369 26.94 -12.98 4.72
C GLU A 369 26.68 -13.52 3.31
N LYS A 370 27.40 -14.59 2.95
CA LYS A 370 27.20 -15.31 1.70
C LYS A 370 25.91 -16.13 1.73
N VAL A 371 24.80 -15.48 1.38
CA VAL A 371 23.48 -16.11 1.28
C VAL A 371 23.49 -17.11 0.12
N ALA A 372 23.73 -18.38 0.43
CA ALA A 372 23.70 -19.48 -0.52
C ALA A 372 22.25 -19.77 -1.00
N SER A 373 21.78 -18.94 -1.94
CA SER A 373 20.47 -19.07 -2.58
C SER A 373 20.40 -20.39 -3.36
N THR A 374 19.45 -21.27 -3.00
CA THR A 374 19.21 -22.50 -3.74
C THR A 374 18.57 -22.18 -5.09
N ASN A 375 19.29 -22.51 -6.18
CA ASN A 375 18.88 -22.48 -7.58
C ASN A 375 18.90 -21.13 -8.33
N VAL A 376 19.46 -20.04 -7.78
CA VAL A 376 19.84 -18.86 -8.59
C VAL A 376 21.20 -18.32 -8.17
N GLN A 377 22.07 -18.11 -9.16
CA GLN A 377 23.47 -17.70 -9.01
C GLN A 377 23.63 -16.18 -8.86
N TYR A 378 22.96 -15.60 -7.86
CA TYR A 378 23.21 -14.22 -7.42
C TYR A 378 24.08 -14.25 -6.16
N ASN A 379 25.30 -13.71 -6.26
CA ASN A 379 26.14 -13.41 -5.10
C ASN A 379 25.60 -12.13 -4.43
N TYR A 380 24.60 -12.26 -3.57
CA TYR A 380 24.22 -11.18 -2.67
C TYR A 380 25.21 -11.16 -1.49
N GLU A 381 26.14 -10.22 -1.48
CA GLU A 381 26.94 -9.93 -0.29
C GLU A 381 26.12 -9.01 0.64
N GLY A 382 25.31 -9.62 1.50
CA GLY A 382 24.77 -8.92 2.66
C GLY A 382 25.86 -8.70 3.71
N TYR A 383 25.77 -7.66 4.52
CA TYR A 383 26.68 -7.48 5.66
C TYR A 383 25.93 -7.69 6.97
N ARG A 384 26.52 -8.47 7.88
CA ARG A 384 26.02 -8.62 9.26
C ARG A 384 27.01 -8.03 10.27
N ASN A 385 26.45 -7.39 11.30
CA ASN A 385 27.22 -6.74 12.36
C ASN A 385 26.81 -7.30 13.73
N TRP A 386 27.66 -8.17 14.28
CA TRP A 386 27.43 -8.81 15.59
C TRP A 386 27.42 -7.81 16.76
N GLY A 387 28.22 -6.74 16.69
CA GLY A 387 28.23 -5.68 17.69
C GLY A 387 26.89 -4.94 17.75
N MET A 388 26.38 -4.50 16.60
CA MET A 388 25.05 -3.88 16.47
C MET A 388 23.95 -4.85 16.90
N ALA A 389 24.02 -6.12 16.49
CA ALA A 389 23.04 -7.13 16.89
C ALA A 389 23.00 -7.34 18.41
N LEU A 390 24.16 -7.46 19.06
CA LEU A 390 24.27 -7.64 20.51
C LEU A 390 23.75 -6.41 21.27
N ILE A 391 24.13 -5.20 20.86
CA ILE A 391 23.67 -3.93 21.45
C ILE A 391 22.15 -3.78 21.29
N THR A 392 21.63 -4.10 20.10
CA THR A 392 20.18 -4.06 19.83
C THR A 392 19.44 -5.08 20.69
N ALA A 393 19.95 -6.31 20.83
CA ALA A 393 19.37 -7.34 21.69
C ALA A 393 19.40 -6.94 23.17
N GLN A 394 20.49 -6.33 23.66
CA GLN A 394 20.57 -5.79 25.03
C GLN A 394 19.56 -4.65 25.25
N HIS A 395 19.39 -3.75 24.28
CA HIS A 395 18.42 -2.66 24.36
C HIS A 395 16.98 -3.17 24.34
N ILE A 396 16.64 -4.13 23.46
CA ILE A 396 15.33 -4.78 23.44
C ILE A 396 15.03 -5.49 24.78
N ASN A 397 16.01 -6.22 25.32
CA ASN A 397 15.88 -6.86 26.64
C ASN A 397 15.64 -5.82 27.75
N LEU A 398 16.33 -4.67 27.71
CA LEU A 398 16.10 -3.56 28.64
C LEU A 398 14.68 -3.00 28.53
N LEU A 399 14.15 -2.78 27.32
CA LEU A 399 12.76 -2.31 27.12
C LEU A 399 11.74 -3.31 27.69
N ILE A 400 11.90 -4.61 27.42
CA ILE A 400 11.03 -5.68 27.92
C ILE A 400 11.08 -5.77 29.46
N GLN A 401 12.28 -5.69 30.06
CA GLN A 401 12.44 -5.65 31.52
C GLN A 401 11.75 -4.43 32.15
N ASN A 402 11.78 -3.28 31.48
CA ASN A 402 11.09 -2.07 31.92
C ASN A 402 9.56 -2.11 31.67
N GLY A 403 9.09 -3.11 30.93
CA GLY A 403 7.68 -3.49 30.83
C GLY A 403 6.98 -3.16 29.51
N ILE A 404 7.72 -2.77 28.47
CA ILE A 404 7.20 -2.66 27.10
C ILE A 404 6.85 -4.06 26.58
N ASP A 405 5.74 -4.20 25.85
CA ASP A 405 5.34 -5.47 25.26
C ASP A 405 6.22 -5.80 24.03
N PRO A 406 6.73 -7.04 23.87
CA PRO A 406 7.45 -7.44 22.66
C PRO A 406 6.69 -7.18 21.34
N GLU A 407 5.35 -7.16 21.33
CA GLU A 407 4.57 -6.80 20.13
C GLU A 407 4.58 -5.29 19.79
N GLU A 408 5.02 -4.43 20.70
CA GLU A 408 5.20 -2.98 20.49
C GLU A 408 6.62 -2.64 19.96
N ILE A 409 7.55 -3.58 20.02
CA ILE A 409 8.96 -3.38 19.63
C ILE A 409 9.18 -3.86 18.19
N ALA A 410 9.70 -2.99 17.33
CA ALA A 410 10.07 -3.32 15.95
C ALA A 410 11.57 -3.08 15.70
N CYS A 411 12.27 -4.09 15.20
CA CYS A 411 13.66 -4.00 14.75
C CYS A 411 13.71 -4.09 13.21
N PRO A 412 13.65 -2.96 12.48
CA PRO A 412 13.78 -2.97 11.03
C PRO A 412 15.22 -3.30 10.61
N LEU A 413 15.40 -4.35 9.81
CA LEU A 413 16.67 -4.65 9.16
C LEU A 413 16.81 -3.76 7.91
N SER A 414 17.90 -2.98 7.81
CA SER A 414 18.30 -2.44 6.50
C SER A 414 19.07 -3.52 5.75
N MET A 415 18.39 -4.17 4.79
CA MET A 415 19.08 -4.89 3.73
C MET A 415 19.48 -3.89 2.65
N ASP A 416 20.49 -3.06 2.97
CA ASP A 416 21.15 -2.25 1.96
C ASP A 416 21.96 -3.18 1.06
N ILE A 417 21.35 -3.51 -0.08
CA ILE A 417 22.08 -4.12 -1.19
C ILE A 417 23.14 -3.11 -1.62
N HIS A 418 24.39 -3.51 -1.46
CA HIS A 418 25.53 -2.93 -2.15
C HIS A 418 25.68 -3.68 -3.49
N GLU A 419 25.58 -2.93 -4.58
CA GLU A 419 26.07 -3.36 -5.89
C GLU A 419 27.47 -2.75 -6.03
N GLU A 420 28.48 -3.56 -6.36
CA GLU A 420 29.85 -3.12 -6.67
C GLU A 420 29.98 -2.69 -8.15
#